data_AF-A0A7S3X4D0-F1
#
_entry.id   AF-A0A7S3X4D0-F1
#
_cell.length_a   1.000
_cell.length_b   1.000
_cell.length_c   1.000
_cell.angle_alpha   90.00
_cell.angle_beta   90.00
_cell.angle_gamma   90.00
#
_symmetry.space_group_name_H-M   'P 1'
#
loop_
_entity.id
_entity.type
_entity.pdbx_description
1 polymer ?
#
loop_
_entity_poly.entity_id
_entity_poly.type
_entity_poly.pdbx_seq_one_letter_code
_entity_poly.pdbx_strand_id
1 'polypeptide(L)'
;IGIVDTFTGRVLEGRRWSDGMHQAIECKEGIDVSVRSQVSAQITYQSLFRLFPRMCAMTGTALTEAAEFAEVYNLKGTAIPTARPMVRRDYPDVVYKTEEAKINAIVE
;
A
#
# COMPACT_ATOMS: atom_id res chain seq x y z
N ILE A 1 15.62 -7.75 24.73
CA ILE A 1 15.18 -6.40 25.20
C ILE A 1 13.81 -6.09 24.62
N GLY A 2 12.87 -5.64 25.45
CA GLY A 2 11.56 -5.14 24.99
C GLY A 2 11.54 -3.62 24.95
N ILE A 3 11.00 -3.04 23.87
CA ILE A 3 10.78 -1.60 23.79
C ILE A 3 9.52 -1.27 24.60
N VAL A 4 9.58 -0.30 25.50
CA VAL A 4 8.43 0.15 26.28
C VAL A 4 7.90 1.44 25.69
N ASP A 5 6.59 1.50 25.43
CA ASP A 5 5.91 2.73 25.02
C ASP A 5 5.90 3.75 26.17
N THR A 6 6.34 4.97 25.90
CA THR A 6 6.39 6.06 26.87
C THR A 6 5.01 6.53 27.34
N PHE A 7 3.96 6.31 26.54
CA PHE A 7 2.60 6.74 26.91
C PHE A 7 1.85 5.68 27.70
N THR A 8 1.89 4.43 27.25
CA THR A 8 1.09 3.36 27.85
C THR A 8 1.87 2.47 28.83
N GLY A 9 3.20 2.55 28.86
CA GLY A 9 4.06 1.67 29.67
C GLY A 9 4.05 0.21 29.22
N ARG A 10 3.41 -0.10 28.09
CA ARG A 10 3.31 -1.46 27.57
C ARG A 10 4.56 -1.84 26.79
N VAL A 11 4.92 -3.12 26.85
CA VAL A 11 5.97 -3.69 26.01
C VAL A 11 5.44 -3.80 24.58
N LEU A 12 6.16 -3.21 23.63
CA LEU A 12 5.90 -3.30 22.21
C LEU A 12 6.53 -4.56 21.65
N GLU A 13 5.82 -5.68 21.74
CA GLU A 13 6.27 -6.98 21.23
C GLU A 13 6.59 -6.92 19.73
N GLY A 14 7.68 -7.57 19.35
CA GLY A 14 8.15 -7.63 17.96
C GLY A 14 8.78 -6.34 17.41
N ARG A 15 8.79 -5.24 18.15
CA ARG A 15 9.46 -4.00 17.72
C ARG A 15 10.94 -4.01 18.04
N ARG A 16 11.73 -3.47 17.11
CA ARG A 16 13.19 -3.29 17.23
C ARG A 16 13.57 -1.89 16.75
N TRP A 17 14.65 -1.33 17.31
CA TRP A 17 15.24 -0.11 16.76
C TRP A 17 16.06 -0.43 15.51
N SER A 18 15.94 0.41 14.49
CA SER A 18 16.62 0.25 13.20
C SER A 18 18.13 0.56 13.29
N ASP A 19 18.84 0.38 12.18
CA ASP A 19 20.22 0.83 11.97
C ASP A 19 21.25 0.34 13.00
N GLY A 20 21.05 -0.87 13.53
CA GLY A 20 21.97 -1.48 14.49
C GLY A 20 21.79 -0.98 15.93
N MET A 21 20.88 -0.04 16.17
CA MET A 21 20.69 0.55 17.48
C MET A 21 20.17 -0.46 18.51
N HIS A 22 19.31 -1.40 18.08
CA HIS A 22 18.83 -2.45 18.96
C HIS A 22 19.97 -3.38 19.41
N GLN A 23 20.87 -3.73 18.49
CA GLN A 23 22.06 -4.53 18.79
C GLN A 23 23.04 -3.78 19.70
N ALA A 24 23.22 -2.47 19.50
CA ALA A 24 24.07 -1.67 20.37
C ALA A 24 23.56 -1.66 21.83
N ILE A 25 22.24 -1.62 22.02
CA ILE A 25 21.62 -1.72 23.35
C ILE A 25 21.75 -3.16 23.89
N GLU A 26 21.55 -4.19 23.07
CA GLU A 26 21.82 -5.59 23.46
C GLU A 26 23.26 -5.76 23.97
N CYS A 27 24.25 -5.22 23.25
CA CYS A 27 25.65 -5.21 23.69
C CYS A 27 25.87 -4.44 24.99
N LYS A 28 25.29 -3.23 25.11
CA LYS A 28 25.41 -2.39 26.31
C LYS A 28 24.88 -3.09 27.56
N GLU A 29 23.79 -3.83 27.43
CA GLU A 29 23.15 -4.56 28.52
C GLU A 29 23.77 -5.97 28.73
N GLY A 30 24.82 -6.33 27.98
CA GLY A 30 25.53 -7.61 28.11
C GLY A 30 24.70 -8.82 27.67
N ILE A 31 23.74 -8.63 26.77
CA ILE A 31 22.85 -9.68 26.25
C ILE A 31 23.41 -10.19 24.91
N ASP A 32 23.19 -11.47 24.62
CA ASP A 32 23.54 -12.05 23.32
C ASP A 32 22.91 -11.25 22.16
N VAL A 33 23.76 -10.90 21.20
CA VAL A 33 23.35 -10.07 20.05
C VAL A 33 22.53 -10.91 19.11
N SER A 34 21.31 -10.45 18.87
CA SER A 34 20.40 -11.09 17.95
C SER A 34 20.81 -10.93 16.49
N VAL A 35 20.57 -11.96 15.67
CA VAL A 35 20.88 -11.91 14.24
C VAL A 35 19.95 -10.92 13.53
N ARG A 36 20.53 -10.03 12.74
CA ARG A 36 19.78 -9.11 11.88
C ARG A 36 19.29 -9.86 10.65
N SER A 37 17.97 -9.94 10.45
CA SER A 37 17.44 -10.22 9.12
C SER A 37 17.68 -8.98 8.25
N GLN A 38 18.53 -9.12 7.24
CA GLN A 38 18.82 -8.06 6.28
C GLN A 38 18.11 -8.39 4.96
N VAL A 39 17.45 -7.39 4.39
CA VAL A 39 16.89 -7.51 3.03
C VAL A 39 18.06 -7.65 2.06
N SER A 40 18.18 -8.80 1.41
CA SER A 40 19.28 -9.08 0.48
C SER A 40 19.09 -8.40 -0.88
N ALA A 41 17.85 -8.16 -1.30
CA ALA A 41 17.51 -7.48 -2.54
C ALA A 41 16.15 -6.79 -2.41
N GLN A 42 16.02 -5.63 -3.05
CA GLN A 42 14.77 -4.88 -3.12
C GLN A 42 14.66 -4.22 -4.49
N ILE A 43 13.44 -4.21 -5.04
CA ILE A 43 13.11 -3.48 -6.26
C ILE A 43 11.70 -2.90 -6.10
N THR A 44 11.45 -1.71 -6.65
CA THR A 44 10.10 -1.15 -6.73
C THR A 44 9.36 -1.77 -7.92
N TYR A 45 8.03 -1.81 -7.89
CA TYR A 45 7.25 -2.31 -9.02
C TYR A 45 7.52 -1.51 -10.30
N GLN A 46 7.69 -0.19 -10.19
CA GLN A 46 8.02 0.69 -11.31
C GLN A 46 9.31 0.21 -12.01
N SER A 47 10.37 0.00 -11.24
CA SER A 47 11.67 -0.45 -11.75
C SER A 47 11.61 -1.88 -12.26
N LEU A 48 10.89 -2.77 -11.57
CA LEU A 48 10.71 -4.16 -11.96
C LEU A 48 10.05 -4.26 -13.33
N PHE A 49 8.96 -3.53 -13.55
CA PHE A 49 8.23 -3.60 -14.81
C PHE A 49 9.02 -2.99 -15.97
N ARG A 50 9.85 -1.96 -15.72
CA ARG A 50 10.75 -1.38 -16.74
C ARG A 50 11.81 -2.35 -17.27
N LEU A 51 12.08 -3.46 -16.58
CA LEU A 51 13.02 -4.48 -17.05
C LEU A 51 12.43 -5.35 -18.18
N PHE A 52 11.10 -5.39 -18.34
CA PHE A 52 10.49 -6.20 -19.38
C PHE A 52 10.65 -5.53 -20.74
N PRO A 53 11.08 -6.27 -21.79
CA PRO A 53 11.30 -5.72 -23.12
C PRO A 53 9.99 -5.26 -23.79
N ARG A 54 8.85 -5.78 -23.34
CA ARG A 54 7.51 -5.39 -23.80
C ARG A 54 6.57 -5.36 -22.60
N MET A 55 5.70 -4.35 -22.58
CA MET A 55 4.70 -4.18 -21.53
C MET A 55 3.36 -3.83 -22.16
N CYS A 56 2.30 -4.45 -21.65
CA CYS A 56 0.92 -4.14 -21.97
C CYS A 56 0.06 -4.32 -20.72
N ALA A 57 -1.05 -3.60 -20.64
CA ALA A 57 -1.98 -3.70 -19.52
C ALA A 57 -3.43 -3.59 -20.02
N MET A 58 -4.36 -4.11 -19.23
CA MET A 58 -5.80 -4.02 -19.48
C MET A 58 -6.51 -3.74 -18.16
N THR A 59 -7.44 -2.78 -18.17
CA THR A 59 -8.32 -2.47 -17.04
C THR A 59 -9.49 -1.63 -17.53
N GLY A 60 -10.60 -1.63 -16.80
CA GLY A 60 -11.79 -0.83 -17.11
C GLY A 60 -11.67 0.65 -16.73
N THR A 61 -10.67 1.04 -15.94
CA THR A 61 -10.61 2.37 -15.30
C THR A 61 -9.32 3.16 -15.54
N ALA A 62 -8.40 2.68 -16.40
CA ALA A 62 -7.10 3.32 -16.61
C ALA A 62 -7.13 4.69 -17.31
N LEU A 63 -8.28 5.14 -17.82
CA LEU A 63 -8.35 6.41 -18.55
C LEU A 63 -8.03 7.61 -17.67
N THR A 64 -8.35 7.58 -16.38
CA THR A 64 -8.03 8.67 -15.44
C THR A 64 -6.53 8.77 -15.21
N GLU A 65 -5.86 7.62 -15.09
CA GLU A 65 -4.41 7.52 -14.79
C GLU A 65 -3.55 7.40 -16.06
N ALA A 66 -4.13 7.59 -17.25
CA ALA A 66 -3.43 7.36 -18.51
C ALA A 66 -2.18 8.24 -18.68
N ALA A 67 -2.18 9.44 -18.10
CA ALA A 67 -1.04 10.34 -18.10
C ALA A 67 0.13 9.78 -17.27
N GLU A 68 -0.14 9.27 -16.05
CA GLU A 68 0.87 8.65 -15.20
C GLU A 68 1.45 7.39 -15.86
N PHE A 69 0.60 6.54 -16.46
CA PHE A 69 1.06 5.36 -17.19
C PHE A 69 1.97 5.70 -18.38
N ALA A 70 1.68 6.80 -19.08
CA ALA A 70 2.52 7.27 -20.18
C ALA A 70 3.88 7.78 -19.68
N GLU A 71 3.91 8.52 -18.57
CA GLU A 71 5.15 9.06 -18.00
C GLU A 71 6.02 7.98 -17.36
N VAL A 72 5.43 7.10 -16.56
CA VAL A 72 6.18 6.12 -15.77
C VAL A 72 6.55 4.89 -16.59
N TYR A 73 5.68 4.43 -17.47
CA TYR A 73 5.82 3.14 -18.17
C TYR A 73 5.82 3.25 -19.70
N ASN A 74 5.69 4.46 -20.26
CA ASN A 74 5.51 4.67 -21.71
C ASN A 74 4.31 3.87 -22.27
N LEU A 75 3.28 3.68 -21.45
CA LEU A 75 2.05 2.98 -21.82
C LEU A 75 0.96 3.99 -22.18
N LYS A 76 0.41 3.87 -23.39
CA LYS A 76 -0.72 4.69 -23.82
C LYS A 76 -2.04 3.99 -23.46
N GLY A 77 -2.89 4.69 -22.71
CA GLY A 77 -4.27 4.27 -22.48
C GLY A 77 -5.13 4.52 -23.73
N THR A 78 -5.96 3.55 -24.12
CA THR A 78 -6.94 3.71 -25.20
C THR A 78 -8.27 3.15 -24.75
N ALA A 79 -9.34 3.94 -24.91
CA ALA A 79 -10.69 3.50 -24.60
C ALA A 79 -11.19 2.52 -25.66
N ILE A 80 -11.46 1.28 -25.28
CA ILE A 80 -12.07 0.28 -26.16
C ILE A 80 -13.59 0.34 -25.97
N PRO A 81 -14.38 0.42 -27.06
CA PRO A 81 -15.84 0.44 -26.96
C PRO A 81 -16.37 -0.86 -26.34
N THR A 82 -17.44 -0.76 -25.57
CA THR A 82 -18.10 -1.92 -24.98
C THR A 82 -18.84 -2.73 -26.05
N ALA A 83 -18.92 -4.04 -25.86
CA ALA A 83 -19.63 -4.92 -26.79
C ALA A 83 -21.15 -4.64 -26.86
N ARG A 84 -21.71 -4.02 -25.82
CA ARG A 84 -23.12 -3.63 -25.72
C ARG A 84 -23.24 -2.21 -25.14
N PRO A 85 -24.32 -1.47 -25.45
CA PRO A 85 -24.59 -0.19 -24.80
C PRO A 85 -24.66 -0.34 -23.27
N MET A 86 -24.06 0.61 -22.55
CA MET A 86 -24.09 0.65 -21.09
C MET A 86 -25.47 1.17 -20.64
N VAL A 87 -26.15 0.41 -19.78
CA VAL A 87 -27.51 0.72 -19.28
C VAL A 87 -27.58 0.86 -17.76
N ARG A 88 -26.43 0.82 -17.09
CA ARG A 88 -26.35 0.95 -15.63
C ARG A 88 -26.74 2.39 -15.25
N ARG A 89 -27.59 2.52 -14.23
CA ARG A 89 -27.95 3.81 -13.65
C ARG A 89 -27.02 4.08 -12.47
N ASP A 90 -26.19 5.11 -12.59
CA ASP A 90 -25.33 5.57 -11.52
C ASP A 90 -26.06 6.68 -10.74
N TYR A 91 -26.43 6.39 -9.49
CA TYR A 91 -27.10 7.34 -8.61
C TYR A 91 -26.06 8.22 -7.89
N PRO A 92 -26.39 9.48 -7.56
CA PRO A 92 -25.51 10.34 -6.77
C PRO A 92 -25.22 9.77 -5.38
N ASP A 93 -24.07 10.15 -4.82
CA ASP A 93 -23.70 9.78 -3.46
C ASP A 93 -24.66 10.38 -2.43
N VAL A 94 -24.96 9.60 -1.37
CA VAL A 94 -25.73 10.06 -0.21
C VAL A 94 -24.82 10.07 1.02
N VAL A 95 -24.66 11.24 1.64
CA VAL A 95 -23.72 11.45 2.76
C VAL A 95 -24.49 11.71 4.05
N TYR A 96 -24.13 10.98 5.12
CA TYR A 96 -24.78 11.06 6.43
C TYR A 96 -23.82 11.63 7.48
N LYS A 97 -24.39 12.32 8.48
CA LYS A 97 -23.62 12.94 9.57
C LYS A 97 -22.95 11.91 10.50
N THR A 98 -23.60 10.76 10.71
CA THR A 98 -23.09 9.69 11.58
C THR A 98 -23.00 8.38 10.81
N GLU A 99 -22.09 7.51 11.23
CA GLU A 99 -21.97 6.16 10.67
C GLU A 99 -23.25 5.35 10.90
N GLU A 100 -23.89 5.49 12.06
CA GLU A 100 -25.16 4.83 12.37
C GLU A 100 -26.27 5.24 11.38
N ALA A 101 -26.40 6.53 11.06
CA ALA A 101 -27.39 7.01 10.09
C ALA A 101 -27.12 6.49 8.67
N LYS A 102 -25.84 6.42 8.26
CA LYS A 102 -25.42 5.78 7.01
C LYS A 102 -25.85 4.31 6.97
N ILE A 103 -25.57 3.55 8.03
CA ILE A 103 -25.89 2.12 8.09
C ILE A 103 -27.40 1.90 8.06
N ASN A 104 -28.17 2.68 8.84
CA ASN A 104 -29.62 2.57 8.84
C ASN A 104 -30.22 2.80 7.45
N ALA A 105 -29.73 3.80 6.71
CA ALA A 105 -30.18 4.07 5.36
C ALA A 105 -29.72 3.04 4.29
N ILE A 106 -28.69 2.25 4.58
CA ILE A 106 -28.29 1.11 3.71
C ILE A 106 -29.21 -0.09 3.95
N VAL A 107 -29.71 -0.26 5.17
CA VAL A 107 -30.57 -1.40 5.56
C VAL A 107 -32.03 -1.17 5.20
N GLU A 108 -32.48 0.08 5.16
CA GLU A 108 -33.80 0.50 4.67
C GLU A 108 -34.02 0.14 3.19
#